data_AF-A0A8T7K8L3-F1
#
_entry.id   AF-A0A8T7K8L3-F1
#
_cell.length_a   1.000
_cell.length_b   1.000
_cell.length_c   1.000
_cell.angle_alpha   90.00
_cell.angle_beta   90.00
_cell.angle_gamma   90.00
#
_symmetry.space_group_name_H-M   'P 1'
#
loop_
_entity.id
_entity.type
_entity.pdbx_description
1 polymer ?
#
loop_
_entity_poly.entity_id
_entity_poly.type
_entity_poly.pdbx_seq_one_letter_code
_entity_poly.pdbx_strand_id
1 'polypeptide(L)'
;MTRVPLLDFYRHGCVSQDKEQEIRDTLEECYRRLSVQPLPEKVEVRLCQTPSQLADFLQAEKGELGIQTVGDESFICSHDAWRGFPRVLVCVARLFALCAIARLGTLRHEAAHTVLHGGLAYYVFRIPRDCLELAKAKDMDSIMLQQVLYYCATAVKDFEVTRLLLSLGYRECQAAFGAAQFSASHEDKLAWLLARHHPQGKLLFFTSQLKTLLMGWPLELAGLMPLEDAADSMLNYLEPEERKRLLGMAVSIAKQLGDDTHNNVRLTLGQVLQELI
;
A
#
# COMPACT_ATOMS: atom_id res chain seq x y z
N MET A 1 -0.91 -32.60 -1.87
CA MET A 1 -1.18 -31.56 -0.86
C MET A 1 -0.66 -30.25 -1.40
N THR A 2 -1.51 -29.22 -1.50
CA THR A 2 -1.08 -27.88 -1.92
C THR A 2 -0.15 -27.32 -0.85
N ARG A 3 1.10 -27.03 -1.19
CA ARG A 3 2.11 -26.50 -0.26
C ARG A 3 1.72 -25.06 0.08
N VAL A 4 1.70 -24.72 1.37
CA VAL A 4 1.57 -23.34 1.87
C VAL A 4 2.92 -22.91 2.48
N PRO A 5 3.23 -21.60 2.55
CA PRO A 5 4.39 -21.11 3.27
C PRO A 5 4.34 -21.50 4.74
N LEU A 6 5.51 -21.68 5.37
CA LEU A 6 5.60 -21.72 6.83
C LEU A 6 5.24 -20.33 7.39
N LEU A 7 4.20 -20.25 8.22
CA LEU A 7 3.78 -19.00 8.85
C LEU A 7 4.28 -18.92 10.30
N ASP A 8 5.29 -18.09 10.53
CA ASP A 8 5.88 -17.86 11.85
C ASP A 8 5.25 -16.63 12.51
N PHE A 9 4.46 -16.86 13.56
CA PHE A 9 3.72 -15.79 14.24
C PHE A 9 4.48 -15.26 15.46
N TYR A 10 4.56 -13.93 15.55
CA TYR A 10 5.14 -13.21 16.68
C TYR A 10 4.12 -12.22 17.23
N ARG A 11 3.88 -12.26 18.54
CA ARG A 11 2.94 -11.36 19.22
C ARG A 11 3.71 -10.25 19.93
N HIS A 12 3.23 -9.02 19.74
CA HIS A 12 3.63 -7.84 20.50
C HIS A 12 2.40 -7.34 21.27
N GLY A 13 2.40 -7.55 22.59
CA GLY A 13 1.26 -7.29 23.47
C GLY A 13 0.32 -8.49 23.65
N CYS A 14 -0.88 -8.23 24.17
CA CYS A 14 -1.88 -9.24 24.52
C CYS A 14 -2.84 -9.50 23.34
N VAL A 15 -2.39 -10.30 22.38
CA VAL A 15 -3.24 -10.79 21.28
C VAL A 15 -3.87 -12.12 21.68
N SER A 16 -5.20 -12.22 21.63
CA SER A 16 -5.91 -13.45 21.97
C SER A 16 -5.66 -14.56 20.94
N GLN A 17 -5.73 -15.80 21.40
CA GLN A 17 -5.52 -16.96 20.54
C GLN A 17 -6.54 -17.03 19.39
N ASP A 18 -7.81 -16.72 19.66
CA ASP A 18 -8.86 -16.71 18.63
C ASP A 18 -8.56 -15.74 17.49
N LYS A 19 -8.03 -14.54 17.81
CA LYS A 19 -7.67 -13.53 16.82
C LYS A 19 -6.49 -13.98 15.97
N GLU A 20 -5.47 -14.58 16.58
CA GLU A 20 -4.35 -15.15 15.83
C GLU A 20 -4.83 -16.27 14.91
N GLN A 21 -5.68 -17.17 15.42
CA GLN A 21 -6.18 -18.30 14.65
C GLN A 21 -6.99 -17.83 13.45
N GLU A 22 -7.86 -16.83 13.60
CA GLU A 22 -8.60 -16.24 12.47
C GLU A 22 -7.66 -15.66 11.40
N ILE A 23 -6.60 -14.96 11.82
CA ILE A 23 -5.59 -14.43 10.89
C ILE A 23 -4.88 -15.58 10.17
N ARG A 24 -4.42 -16.60 10.92
CA ARG A 24 -3.75 -17.78 10.37
C ARG A 24 -4.61 -18.49 9.33
N ASP A 25 -5.86 -18.81 9.68
CA ASP A 25 -6.78 -19.52 8.81
C ASP A 25 -7.03 -18.74 7.51
N THR A 26 -7.15 -17.42 7.62
CA THR A 26 -7.33 -16.52 6.45
C THR A 26 -6.11 -16.52 5.54
N LEU A 27 -4.90 -16.41 6.11
CA LEU A 27 -3.65 -16.41 5.35
C LEU A 27 -3.41 -17.75 4.67
N GLU A 28 -3.57 -18.87 5.38
CA GLU A 28 -3.41 -20.22 4.83
C GLU A 28 -4.40 -20.50 3.70
N GLU A 29 -5.65 -20.05 3.85
CA GLU A 29 -6.65 -20.13 2.78
C GLU A 29 -6.24 -19.34 1.54
N CYS A 30 -5.73 -18.13 1.75
CA CYS A 30 -5.25 -17.29 0.66
C CYS A 30 -4.06 -17.93 -0.08
N TYR A 31 -3.05 -18.40 0.65
CA TYR A 31 -1.88 -19.04 0.05
C TYR A 31 -2.22 -20.30 -0.75
N ARG A 32 -3.22 -21.08 -0.31
CA ARG A 32 -3.71 -22.23 -1.09
C ARG A 32 -4.20 -21.81 -2.48
N ARG A 33 -4.88 -20.66 -2.60
CA ARG A 33 -5.34 -20.15 -3.91
C ARG A 33 -4.25 -19.41 -4.69
N LEU A 34 -3.33 -18.75 -3.99
CA LEU A 34 -2.17 -18.09 -4.60
C LEU A 34 -1.13 -19.08 -5.15
N SER A 35 -1.28 -20.39 -4.91
CA SER A 35 -0.36 -21.44 -5.38
C SER A 35 -0.20 -21.56 -6.89
N VAL A 36 -0.96 -20.78 -7.68
CA VAL A 36 -0.71 -20.57 -9.11
C VAL A 36 0.56 -19.73 -9.38
N GLN A 37 1.07 -19.04 -8.35
CA GLN A 37 2.32 -18.31 -8.35
C GLN A 37 3.39 -19.05 -7.52
N PRO A 38 4.69 -18.78 -7.74
CA PRO A 38 5.74 -19.22 -6.83
C PRO A 38 5.50 -18.68 -5.42
N LEU A 39 5.27 -19.58 -4.46
CA LEU A 39 5.05 -19.21 -3.06
C LEU A 39 6.39 -19.03 -2.33
N PRO A 40 6.49 -18.08 -1.39
CA PRO A 40 7.64 -18.00 -0.49
C PRO A 40 7.71 -19.25 0.39
N GLU A 41 8.91 -19.65 0.80
CA GLU A 41 9.08 -20.80 1.69
C GLU A 41 8.54 -20.52 3.10
N LYS A 42 8.73 -19.29 3.56
CA LYS A 42 8.33 -18.81 4.89
C LYS A 42 7.80 -17.38 4.78
N VAL A 43 6.82 -17.06 5.61
CA VAL A 43 6.34 -15.71 5.86
C VAL A 43 6.31 -15.48 7.37
N GLU A 44 6.89 -14.38 7.80
CA GLU A 44 6.79 -13.94 9.20
C GLU A 44 5.55 -13.08 9.39
N VAL A 45 4.75 -13.37 10.41
CA VAL A 45 3.53 -12.63 10.73
C VAL A 45 3.68 -11.98 12.10
N ARG A 46 3.77 -10.64 12.14
CA ARG A 46 3.89 -9.86 13.37
C ARG A 46 2.55 -9.24 13.75
N LEU A 47 2.05 -9.62 14.92
CA LEU A 47 0.80 -9.14 15.46
C LEU A 47 1.07 -8.09 16.54
N CYS A 48 0.88 -6.82 16.22
CA CYS A 48 0.96 -5.72 17.17
C CYS A 48 -0.44 -5.41 17.70
N GLN A 49 -0.66 -5.48 19.01
CA GLN A 49 -1.98 -5.28 19.60
C GLN A 49 -2.53 -3.87 19.31
N THR A 50 -1.69 -2.84 19.43
CA THR A 50 -2.08 -1.43 19.29
C THR A 50 -1.35 -0.71 18.15
N PRO A 51 -1.87 0.45 17.68
CA PRO A 51 -1.16 1.31 16.73
C PRO A 51 0.21 1.78 17.25
N SER A 52 0.31 2.13 18.54
CA SER A 52 1.56 2.58 19.14
C SER A 52 2.64 1.50 19.11
N GLN A 53 2.29 0.24 19.43
CA GLN A 53 3.24 -0.87 19.36
C GLN A 53 3.70 -1.16 17.93
N LEU A 54 2.83 -0.99 16.93
CA LEU A 54 3.24 -1.10 15.53
C LEU A 54 4.21 0.02 15.16
N ALA A 55 3.92 1.26 15.54
CA ALA A 55 4.77 2.42 15.27
C ALA A 55 6.15 2.27 15.94
N ASP A 56 6.20 1.89 17.22
CA ASP A 56 7.45 1.68 17.96
C ASP A 56 8.30 0.58 17.30
N PHE A 57 7.66 -0.52 16.89
CA PHE A 57 8.33 -1.63 16.20
C PHE A 57 8.92 -1.18 14.85
N LEU A 58 8.11 -0.50 14.02
CA LEU A 58 8.55 0.00 12.71
C LEU A 58 9.67 1.03 12.86
N GLN A 59 9.57 1.94 13.83
CA GLN A 59 10.60 2.94 14.09
C GLN A 59 11.93 2.29 14.47
N ALA A 60 11.90 1.27 15.34
CA ALA A 60 13.10 0.53 15.72
C ALA A 60 13.73 -0.21 14.53
N GLU A 61 12.92 -0.93 13.74
CA GLU A 61 13.38 -1.64 12.53
C GLU A 61 14.00 -0.70 11.50
N LYS A 62 13.32 0.42 11.21
CA LYS A 62 13.83 1.43 10.27
C LYS A 62 15.10 2.08 10.77
N GLY A 63 15.19 2.37 12.07
CA GLY A 63 16.38 2.94 12.70
C GLY A 63 17.59 2.02 12.58
N GLU A 64 17.41 0.72 12.80
CA GLU A 64 18.48 -0.27 12.67
C GLU A 64 18.95 -0.42 11.21
N LEU A 65 18.02 -0.32 10.25
CA LEU A 65 18.29 -0.53 8.82
C LEU A 65 18.60 0.76 8.05
N GLY A 66 18.57 1.92 8.70
CA GLY A 66 18.78 3.22 8.06
C GLY A 66 17.69 3.63 7.06
N ILE A 67 16.47 3.12 7.22
CA ILE A 67 15.33 3.43 6.35
C ILE A 67 14.74 4.79 6.77
N GLN A 68 14.66 5.72 5.82
CA GLN A 68 14.21 7.10 6.07
C GLN A 68 12.77 7.38 5.65
N THR A 69 12.11 6.43 4.98
CA THR A 69 10.73 6.61 4.49
C THR A 69 9.71 6.56 5.62
N VAL A 70 8.64 7.35 5.51
CA VAL A 70 7.59 7.49 6.53
C VAL A 70 6.19 7.15 6.01
N GLY A 71 5.25 6.90 6.93
CA GLY A 71 3.81 6.84 6.68
C GLY A 71 3.19 5.44 6.66
N ASP A 72 3.98 4.38 6.79
CA ASP A 72 3.51 3.01 6.96
C ASP A 72 2.98 2.72 8.37
N GLU A 73 3.33 3.55 9.35
CA GLU A 73 2.89 3.40 10.75
C GLU A 73 1.37 3.61 10.90
N SER A 74 0.72 4.27 9.95
CA SER A 74 -0.74 4.47 9.93
C SER A 74 -1.50 3.28 9.33
N PHE A 75 -0.82 2.34 8.68
CA PHE A 75 -1.49 1.25 7.97
C PHE A 75 -2.17 0.25 8.94
N ILE A 76 -3.23 -0.39 8.45
CA ILE A 76 -3.96 -1.45 9.18
C ILE A 76 -3.10 -2.72 9.22
N CYS A 77 -2.62 -3.11 8.04
CA CYS A 77 -1.59 -4.10 7.86
C CYS A 77 -0.57 -3.54 6.85
N SER A 78 0.64 -4.08 6.90
CA SER A 78 1.68 -3.78 5.91
C SER A 78 2.49 -5.04 5.63
N HIS A 79 3.27 -4.99 4.56
CA HIS A 79 4.24 -6.01 4.24
C HIS A 79 5.60 -5.37 4.00
N ASP A 80 6.64 -6.11 4.32
CA ASP A 80 8.00 -5.77 3.94
C ASP A 80 8.83 -7.03 3.67
N ALA A 81 10.01 -6.84 3.09
CA ALA A 81 11.03 -7.89 2.99
C ALA A 81 12.40 -7.36 3.44
N TRP A 82 12.44 -6.39 4.36
CA TRP A 82 13.66 -5.67 4.73
C TRP A 82 14.75 -6.57 5.30
N ARG A 83 14.37 -7.69 5.92
CA ARG A 83 15.28 -8.70 6.49
C ARG A 83 15.60 -9.86 5.52
N GLY A 84 15.21 -9.75 4.26
CA GLY A 84 15.49 -10.75 3.21
C GLY A 84 14.44 -11.85 3.06
N PHE A 85 13.35 -11.78 3.82
CA PHE A 85 12.20 -12.68 3.73
C PHE A 85 10.91 -11.89 3.91
N PRO A 86 9.78 -12.33 3.31
CA PRO A 86 8.52 -11.60 3.40
C PRO A 86 7.95 -11.61 4.81
N ARG A 87 7.46 -10.46 5.23
CA ARG A 87 6.81 -10.23 6.52
C ARG A 87 5.47 -9.57 6.31
N VAL A 88 4.48 -9.95 7.11
CA VAL A 88 3.19 -9.28 7.24
C VAL A 88 3.11 -8.71 8.65
N LEU A 89 2.93 -7.41 8.77
CA LEU A 89 2.72 -6.71 10.02
C LEU A 89 1.24 -6.36 10.13
N VAL A 90 0.65 -6.67 11.28
CA VAL A 90 -0.78 -6.48 11.53
C VAL A 90 -0.97 -5.64 12.78
N CYS A 91 -1.63 -4.48 12.64
CA CYS A 91 -2.20 -3.77 13.77
C CYS A 91 -3.55 -4.41 14.13
N VAL A 92 -3.57 -5.27 15.15
CA VAL A 92 -4.75 -6.05 15.52
C VAL A 92 -5.92 -5.15 15.91
N ALA A 93 -5.69 -4.05 16.63
CA ALA A 93 -6.75 -3.10 16.97
C ALA A 93 -7.41 -2.50 15.72
N ARG A 94 -6.63 -2.06 14.73
CA ARG A 94 -7.17 -1.50 13.47
C ARG A 94 -7.86 -2.57 12.64
N LEU A 95 -7.25 -3.75 12.51
CA LEU A 95 -7.80 -4.84 11.70
C LEU A 95 -9.17 -5.31 12.21
N PHE A 96 -9.34 -5.41 13.53
CA PHE A 96 -10.60 -5.83 14.15
C PHE A 96 -11.62 -4.70 14.34
N ALA A 97 -11.26 -3.45 14.05
CA ALA A 97 -12.22 -2.35 13.91
C ALA A 97 -12.97 -2.41 12.57
N LEU A 98 -12.42 -3.13 11.57
CA LEU A 98 -13.09 -3.37 10.30
C LEU A 98 -14.24 -4.38 10.44
N CYS A 99 -15.21 -4.28 9.54
CA CYS A 99 -16.18 -5.36 9.36
C CYS A 99 -15.48 -6.65 8.89
N ALA A 100 -16.08 -7.81 9.16
CA ALA A 100 -15.45 -9.10 8.90
C ALA A 100 -14.99 -9.29 7.44
N ILE A 101 -15.79 -8.82 6.47
CA ILE A 101 -15.47 -8.95 5.05
C ILE A 101 -14.31 -8.05 4.61
N ALA A 102 -14.20 -6.82 5.14
CA ALA A 102 -13.07 -5.94 4.88
C ALA A 102 -11.79 -6.48 5.54
N ARG A 103 -11.88 -7.03 6.75
CA ARG A 103 -10.77 -7.72 7.43
C ARG A 103 -10.21 -8.87 6.60
N LEU A 104 -11.07 -9.71 6.02
CA LEU A 104 -10.65 -10.76 5.08
C LEU A 104 -9.93 -10.17 3.87
N GLY A 105 -10.46 -9.07 3.33
CA GLY A 105 -9.85 -8.36 2.21
C GLY A 105 -8.44 -7.87 2.52
N THR A 106 -8.26 -7.20 3.66
CA THR A 106 -6.96 -6.69 4.12
C THR A 106 -5.92 -7.81 4.28
N LEU A 107 -6.27 -8.90 4.96
CA LEU A 107 -5.31 -10.01 5.18
C LEU A 107 -4.91 -10.70 3.87
N ARG A 108 -5.86 -10.90 2.95
CA ARG A 108 -5.59 -11.48 1.63
C ARG A 108 -4.75 -10.54 0.76
N HIS A 109 -4.95 -9.24 0.90
CA HIS A 109 -4.14 -8.21 0.25
C HIS A 109 -2.66 -8.35 0.64
N GLU A 110 -2.37 -8.37 1.93
CA GLU A 110 -0.98 -8.54 2.39
C GLU A 110 -0.40 -9.92 2.06
N ALA A 111 -1.21 -10.99 2.11
CA ALA A 111 -0.75 -12.31 1.67
C ALA A 111 -0.29 -12.30 0.21
N ALA A 112 -1.07 -11.68 -0.68
CA ALA A 112 -0.71 -11.53 -2.09
C ALA A 112 0.53 -10.65 -2.29
N HIS A 113 0.73 -9.61 -1.47
CA HIS A 113 1.98 -8.86 -1.48
C HIS A 113 3.19 -9.74 -1.17
N THR A 114 3.12 -10.68 -0.22
CA THR A 114 4.26 -11.57 0.04
C THR A 114 4.61 -12.49 -1.13
N VAL A 115 3.64 -12.77 -2.00
CA VAL A 115 3.84 -13.62 -3.19
C VAL A 115 4.37 -12.79 -4.35
N LEU A 116 3.74 -11.65 -4.66
CA LEU A 116 4.17 -10.80 -5.77
C LEU A 116 5.44 -10.01 -5.46
N HIS A 117 5.54 -9.49 -4.23
CA HIS A 117 6.50 -8.47 -3.84
C HIS A 117 7.40 -8.88 -2.67
N GLY A 118 7.36 -10.15 -2.24
CA GLY A 118 8.11 -10.63 -1.07
C GLY A 118 9.63 -10.77 -1.28
N GLY A 119 10.13 -10.53 -2.49
CA GLY A 119 11.55 -10.56 -2.80
C GLY A 119 12.24 -9.21 -2.66
N LEU A 120 13.53 -9.21 -2.29
CA LEU A 120 14.35 -8.00 -2.13
C LEU A 120 14.38 -7.11 -3.39
N ALA A 121 14.27 -7.70 -4.59
CA ALA A 121 14.26 -6.94 -5.84
C ALA A 121 13.16 -5.86 -5.87
N TYR A 122 12.02 -6.10 -5.22
CA TYR A 122 10.91 -5.15 -5.15
C TYR A 122 11.10 -4.04 -4.11
N TYR A 123 12.26 -3.98 -3.45
CA TYR A 123 12.63 -2.90 -2.52
C TYR A 123 13.84 -2.10 -3.03
N VAL A 124 14.37 -2.48 -4.21
CA VAL A 124 15.51 -1.80 -4.83
C VAL A 124 15.05 -1.17 -6.14
N PHE A 125 14.68 0.10 -6.07
CA PHE A 125 14.30 0.89 -7.24
C PHE A 125 15.40 1.89 -7.58
N ARG A 126 15.72 1.99 -8.88
CA ARG A 126 16.64 3.01 -9.40
C ARG A 126 15.82 4.22 -9.81
N ILE A 127 16.17 5.38 -9.29
CA ILE A 127 15.60 6.65 -9.76
C ILE A 127 16.17 6.94 -11.15
N PRO A 128 15.32 7.11 -12.18
CA PRO A 128 15.78 7.46 -13.53
C PRO A 128 16.52 8.79 -13.58
N ARG A 129 17.45 8.93 -14.53
CA ARG A 129 18.29 10.12 -14.65
C ARG A 129 17.49 11.38 -14.96
N ASP A 130 16.51 11.29 -15.85
CA ASP A 130 15.56 12.35 -16.16
C ASP A 130 14.76 12.80 -14.92
N CYS A 131 14.35 11.86 -14.07
CA CYS A 131 13.69 12.18 -12.80
C CYS A 131 14.64 12.90 -11.82
N LEU A 132 15.91 12.50 -11.75
CA LEU A 132 16.93 13.18 -10.94
C LEU A 132 17.21 14.61 -11.43
N GLU A 133 17.30 14.79 -12.76
CA GLU A 133 17.52 16.09 -13.38
C GLU A 133 16.32 17.03 -13.14
N LEU A 134 15.09 16.52 -13.25
CA LEU A 134 13.87 17.26 -12.95
C LEU A 134 13.78 17.66 -11.46
N ALA A 135 14.06 16.73 -10.55
CA ALA A 135 14.08 17.00 -9.11
C ALA A 135 15.10 18.10 -8.76
N LYS A 136 16.32 18.01 -9.34
CA LYS A 136 17.37 19.02 -9.16
C LYS A 136 16.96 20.39 -9.70
N ALA A 137 16.30 20.44 -10.86
CA ALA A 137 15.81 21.68 -11.44
C ALA A 137 14.71 22.37 -10.60
N LYS A 138 14.12 21.65 -9.65
CA LYS A 138 13.05 22.12 -8.77
C LYS A 138 13.47 22.19 -7.29
N ASP A 139 14.77 22.21 -7.04
CA ASP A 139 15.38 22.27 -5.70
C ASP A 139 14.83 21.20 -4.73
N MET A 140 14.51 20.02 -5.25
CA MET A 140 14.08 18.88 -4.45
C MET A 140 15.28 18.09 -3.96
N ASP A 141 15.36 17.87 -2.65
CA ASP A 141 16.40 17.04 -2.06
C ASP A 141 16.18 15.54 -2.33
N SER A 142 17.23 14.75 -2.10
CA SER A 142 17.19 13.31 -2.33
C SER A 142 16.26 12.55 -1.40
N ILE A 143 16.02 13.04 -0.18
CA ILE A 143 15.16 12.38 0.81
C ILE A 143 13.70 12.50 0.35
N MET A 144 13.30 13.68 -0.10
CA MET A 144 11.99 13.93 -0.65
C MET A 144 11.75 13.10 -1.91
N LEU A 145 12.71 13.06 -2.83
CA LEU A 145 12.59 12.25 -4.04
C LEU A 145 12.48 10.75 -3.72
N GLN A 146 13.22 10.27 -2.72
CA GLN A 146 13.09 8.89 -2.23
C GLN A 146 11.71 8.63 -1.61
N GLN A 147 11.15 9.59 -0.87
CA GLN A 147 9.81 9.48 -0.31
C GLN A 147 8.73 9.44 -1.41
N VAL A 148 8.86 10.27 -2.45
CA VAL A 148 7.95 10.25 -3.63
C VAL A 148 8.06 8.91 -4.35
N LEU A 149 9.27 8.42 -4.61
CA LEU A 149 9.50 7.09 -5.18
C LEU A 149 8.86 5.99 -4.32
N TYR A 150 8.99 6.07 -3.00
CA TYR A 150 8.38 5.12 -2.07
C TYR A 150 6.85 5.11 -2.20
N TYR A 151 6.20 6.27 -2.22
CA TYR A 151 4.74 6.35 -2.44
C TYR A 151 4.31 5.86 -3.83
N CYS A 152 5.10 6.12 -4.87
CA CYS A 152 4.85 5.55 -6.19
C CYS A 152 4.94 4.02 -6.17
N ALA A 153 5.96 3.48 -5.49
CA ALA A 153 6.18 2.04 -5.39
C ALA A 153 5.07 1.33 -4.61
N THR A 154 4.59 1.91 -3.51
CA THR A 154 3.46 1.35 -2.77
C THR A 154 2.18 1.39 -3.60
N ALA A 155 1.90 2.50 -4.29
CA ALA A 155 0.70 2.62 -5.12
C ALA A 155 0.65 1.63 -6.29
N VAL A 156 1.77 1.43 -6.98
CA VAL A 156 1.88 0.42 -8.05
C VAL A 156 1.67 -0.99 -7.51
N LYS A 157 2.29 -1.32 -6.38
CA LYS A 157 2.17 -2.66 -5.78
C LYS A 157 0.73 -2.97 -5.34
N ASP A 158 0.02 -2.01 -4.75
CA ASP A 158 -1.38 -2.20 -4.32
C ASP A 158 -2.33 -2.37 -5.53
N PHE A 159 -2.04 -1.70 -6.65
CA PHE A 159 -2.74 -1.95 -7.92
C PHE A 159 -2.51 -3.39 -8.39
N GLU A 160 -1.25 -3.85 -8.43
CA GLU A 160 -0.88 -5.18 -8.92
C GLU A 160 -1.49 -6.29 -8.06
N VAL A 161 -1.49 -6.11 -6.73
CA VAL A 161 -2.12 -7.03 -5.78
C VAL A 161 -3.64 -7.07 -5.93
N THR A 162 -4.30 -5.91 -6.02
CA THR A 162 -5.76 -5.88 -6.22
C THR A 162 -6.10 -6.60 -7.52
N ARG A 163 -5.39 -6.32 -8.60
CA ARG A 163 -5.58 -6.96 -9.91
C ARG A 163 -5.42 -8.48 -9.82
N LEU A 164 -4.38 -8.98 -9.15
CA LEU A 164 -4.19 -10.41 -8.92
C LEU A 164 -5.35 -11.02 -8.13
N LEU A 165 -5.73 -10.43 -7.00
CA LEU A 165 -6.76 -10.99 -6.14
C LEU A 165 -8.12 -11.05 -6.83
N LEU A 166 -8.46 -10.03 -7.62
CA LEU A 166 -9.66 -10.05 -8.46
C LEU A 166 -9.61 -11.17 -9.50
N SER A 167 -8.46 -11.42 -10.13
CA SER A 167 -8.28 -12.53 -11.08
C SER A 167 -8.49 -13.91 -10.45
N LEU A 168 -8.27 -14.03 -9.13
CA LEU A 168 -8.51 -15.23 -8.33
C LEU A 168 -9.92 -15.30 -7.72
N GLY A 169 -10.79 -14.34 -8.08
CA GLY A 169 -12.18 -14.31 -7.64
C GLY A 169 -12.41 -13.69 -6.26
N TYR A 170 -11.40 -13.07 -5.63
CA TYR A 170 -11.57 -12.36 -4.36
C TYR A 170 -12.23 -10.98 -4.58
N ARG A 171 -13.51 -10.98 -4.97
CA ARG A 171 -14.22 -9.74 -5.36
C ARG A 171 -14.79 -9.00 -4.16
N GLU A 172 -15.73 -9.62 -3.43
CA GLU A 172 -16.49 -8.95 -2.37
C GLU A 172 -15.60 -8.45 -1.22
N CYS A 173 -14.62 -9.25 -0.80
CA CYS A 173 -13.70 -8.84 0.27
C CYS A 173 -12.76 -7.72 -0.17
N GLN A 174 -12.32 -7.69 -1.43
CA GLN A 174 -11.48 -6.59 -1.93
C GLN A 174 -12.30 -5.31 -2.13
N ALA A 175 -13.56 -5.41 -2.56
CA ALA A 175 -14.47 -4.26 -2.61
C ALA A 175 -14.71 -3.67 -1.21
N ALA A 176 -14.95 -4.52 -0.21
CA ALA A 176 -15.14 -4.08 1.17
C ALA A 176 -13.85 -3.48 1.78
N PHE A 177 -12.69 -4.09 1.50
CA PHE A 177 -11.40 -3.52 1.89
C PHE A 177 -11.19 -2.16 1.23
N GLY A 178 -11.40 -2.05 -0.08
CA GLY A 178 -11.33 -0.78 -0.79
C GLY A 178 -12.23 0.28 -0.16
N ALA A 179 -13.51 -0.04 0.09
CA ALA A 179 -14.45 0.91 0.69
C ALA A 179 -13.98 1.42 2.08
N ALA A 180 -13.32 0.56 2.87
CA ALA A 180 -12.74 0.96 4.14
C ALA A 180 -11.56 1.93 4.00
N GLN A 181 -10.81 1.86 2.88
CA GLN A 181 -9.69 2.76 2.59
C GLN A 181 -10.16 4.10 1.99
N PHE A 182 -11.28 4.12 1.26
CA PHE A 182 -11.86 5.33 0.65
C PHE A 182 -12.71 6.15 1.64
N SER A 183 -12.17 6.38 2.84
CA SER A 183 -12.79 7.21 3.88
C SER A 183 -11.89 8.38 4.23
N ALA A 184 -12.43 9.60 4.25
CA ALA A 184 -11.67 10.79 4.58
C ALA A 184 -11.13 10.71 6.03
N SER A 185 -9.82 10.53 6.20
CA SER A 185 -9.22 10.44 7.52
C SER A 185 -8.97 11.83 8.11
N HIS A 186 -8.98 11.93 9.45
CA HIS A 186 -8.61 13.18 10.13
C HIS A 186 -7.13 13.52 9.90
N GLU A 187 -6.29 12.50 9.83
CA GLU A 187 -4.86 12.62 9.55
C GLU A 187 -4.60 13.22 8.17
N ASP A 188 -5.31 12.75 7.13
CA ASP A 188 -5.17 13.29 5.77
C ASP A 188 -5.65 14.73 5.67
N LYS A 189 -6.74 15.08 6.36
CA LYS A 189 -7.22 16.47 6.44
C LYS A 189 -6.17 17.39 7.05
N LEU A 190 -5.54 16.96 8.15
CA LEU A 190 -4.48 17.72 8.80
C LEU A 190 -3.24 17.82 7.91
N ALA A 191 -2.84 16.71 7.29
CA ALA A 191 -1.72 16.67 6.35
C ALA A 191 -1.95 17.64 5.18
N TRP A 192 -3.16 17.68 4.62
CA TRP A 192 -3.51 18.64 3.57
C TRP A 192 -3.44 20.09 4.05
N LEU A 193 -3.99 20.41 5.22
CA LEU A 193 -3.94 21.77 5.78
C LEU A 193 -2.50 22.28 5.93
N LEU A 194 -1.58 21.39 6.31
CA LEU A 194 -0.15 21.70 6.41
C LEU A 194 0.52 21.78 5.03
N ALA A 195 0.10 20.95 4.06
CA ALA A 195 0.72 20.84 2.74
C ALA A 195 0.29 21.92 1.74
N ARG A 196 -0.96 22.40 1.80
CA ARG A 196 -1.61 23.14 0.70
C ARG A 196 -0.94 24.44 0.25
N HIS A 197 -0.08 25.03 1.09
CA HIS A 197 0.65 26.27 0.80
C HIS A 197 2.14 26.04 0.48
N HIS A 198 2.60 24.79 0.45
CA HIS A 198 3.99 24.42 0.19
C HIS A 198 4.08 23.47 -1.01
N PRO A 199 4.72 23.85 -2.14
CA PRO A 199 4.76 23.03 -3.35
C PRO A 199 5.22 21.59 -3.12
N GLN A 200 6.29 21.42 -2.35
CA GLN A 200 6.82 20.12 -1.96
C GLN A 200 5.89 19.33 -1.02
N GLY A 201 5.20 20.02 -0.12
CA GLY A 201 4.17 19.42 0.73
C GLY A 201 3.00 18.89 -0.11
N LYS A 202 2.52 19.67 -1.09
CA LYS A 202 1.48 19.25 -2.02
C LYS A 202 1.90 18.03 -2.83
N LEU A 203 3.14 18.00 -3.32
CA LEU A 203 3.69 16.86 -4.04
C LEU A 203 3.61 15.58 -3.19
N LEU A 204 4.14 15.62 -1.97
CA LEU A 204 4.12 14.46 -1.06
C LEU A 204 2.69 14.04 -0.74
N PHE A 205 1.83 14.99 -0.44
CA PHE A 205 0.43 14.73 -0.14
C PHE A 205 -0.29 14.05 -1.31
N PHE A 206 -0.25 14.64 -2.51
CA PHE A 206 -0.93 14.07 -3.67
C PHE A 206 -0.33 12.71 -4.08
N THR A 207 1.00 12.55 -3.97
CA THR A 207 1.63 11.25 -4.26
C THR A 207 1.19 10.19 -3.25
N SER A 208 1.01 10.52 -1.96
CA SER A 208 0.55 9.54 -0.96
C SER A 208 -0.87 9.06 -1.24
N GLN A 209 -1.74 9.93 -1.77
CA GLN A 209 -3.12 9.57 -2.14
C GLN A 209 -3.20 8.60 -3.33
N LEU A 210 -2.14 8.51 -4.15
CA LEU A 210 -2.11 7.58 -5.28
C LEU A 210 -2.26 6.13 -4.84
N LYS A 211 -1.81 5.77 -3.62
CA LYS A 211 -1.93 4.41 -3.10
C LYS A 211 -3.37 3.90 -3.17
N THR A 212 -4.29 4.67 -2.58
CA THR A 212 -5.71 4.31 -2.54
C THR A 212 -6.36 4.40 -3.92
N LEU A 213 -6.03 5.43 -4.71
CA LEU A 213 -6.62 5.64 -6.04
C LEU A 213 -6.21 4.54 -7.04
N LEU A 214 -4.93 4.15 -7.08
CA LEU A 214 -4.43 3.09 -7.95
C LEU A 214 -4.97 1.71 -7.51
N MET A 215 -5.06 1.46 -6.21
CA MET A 215 -5.73 0.27 -5.66
C MET A 215 -7.21 0.19 -6.09
N GLY A 216 -7.90 1.33 -6.16
CA GLY A 216 -9.31 1.39 -6.56
C GLY A 216 -9.55 1.12 -8.06
N TRP A 217 -8.57 1.33 -8.92
CA TRP A 217 -8.76 1.20 -10.37
C TRP A 217 -9.13 -0.21 -10.85
N PRO A 218 -8.47 -1.31 -10.39
CA PRO A 218 -8.93 -2.65 -10.71
C PRO A 218 -10.36 -2.95 -10.21
N LEU A 219 -10.80 -2.33 -9.11
CA LEU A 219 -12.17 -2.49 -8.58
C LEU A 219 -13.20 -1.80 -9.48
N GLU A 220 -12.89 -0.61 -10.00
CA GLU A 220 -13.69 0.10 -11.01
C GLU A 220 -13.87 -0.75 -12.27
N LEU A 221 -12.77 -1.26 -12.84
CA LEU A 221 -12.83 -2.11 -14.03
C LEU A 221 -13.64 -3.40 -13.82
N ALA A 222 -13.67 -3.91 -12.59
CA ALA A 222 -14.47 -5.07 -12.22
C ALA A 222 -15.93 -4.72 -11.88
N GLY A 223 -16.34 -3.45 -11.96
CA GLY A 223 -17.69 -2.97 -11.63
C GLY A 223 -18.04 -3.13 -10.15
N LEU A 224 -17.04 -3.11 -9.27
CA LEU A 224 -17.20 -3.37 -7.83
C LEU A 224 -17.24 -2.09 -6.99
N MET A 225 -16.77 -0.98 -7.53
CA MET A 225 -16.71 0.30 -6.85
C MET A 225 -16.68 1.43 -7.88
N PRO A 226 -17.57 2.43 -7.81
CA PRO A 226 -17.46 3.65 -8.60
C PRO A 226 -16.32 4.51 -8.05
N LEU A 227 -15.17 4.52 -8.73
CA LEU A 227 -13.95 5.17 -8.27
C LEU A 227 -14.10 6.69 -8.16
N GLU A 228 -14.86 7.32 -9.06
CA GLU A 228 -15.10 8.77 -8.99
C GLU A 228 -15.84 9.15 -7.71
N ASP A 229 -16.95 8.49 -7.40
CA ASP A 229 -17.73 8.71 -6.17
C ASP A 229 -16.90 8.41 -4.91
N ALA A 230 -16.13 7.31 -4.94
CA ALA A 230 -15.27 6.91 -3.84
C ALA A 230 -14.14 7.94 -3.60
N ALA A 231 -13.51 8.44 -4.67
CA ALA A 231 -12.48 9.46 -4.61
C ALA A 231 -13.05 10.79 -4.10
N ASP A 232 -14.24 11.19 -4.54
CA ASP A 232 -14.91 12.40 -4.06
C ASP A 232 -15.23 12.32 -2.56
N SER A 233 -15.68 11.16 -2.08
CA SER A 233 -15.91 10.92 -0.66
C SER A 233 -14.61 11.02 0.15
N MET A 234 -13.56 10.32 -0.30
CA MET A 234 -12.27 10.26 0.38
C MET A 234 -11.59 11.64 0.44
N LEU A 235 -11.70 12.43 -0.63
CA LEU A 235 -10.95 13.67 -0.83
C LEU A 235 -11.79 14.93 -0.65
N ASN A 236 -12.98 14.85 -0.05
CA ASN A 236 -13.96 15.94 0.02
C ASN A 236 -13.47 17.26 0.64
N TYR A 237 -12.31 17.25 1.31
CA TYR A 237 -11.64 18.41 1.90
C TYR A 237 -10.67 19.12 0.94
N LEU A 238 -10.42 18.56 -0.24
CA LEU A 238 -9.67 19.20 -1.33
C LEU A 238 -10.60 20.04 -2.21
N GLU A 239 -10.03 21.01 -2.91
CA GLU A 239 -10.77 21.77 -3.92
C GLU A 239 -11.20 20.84 -5.09
N PRO A 240 -12.38 21.04 -5.70
CA PRO A 240 -12.87 20.16 -6.77
C PRO A 240 -11.91 20.00 -7.96
N GLU A 241 -11.20 21.08 -8.31
CA GLU A 241 -10.21 21.06 -9.39
C GLU A 241 -8.99 20.17 -9.05
N GLU A 242 -8.55 20.18 -7.79
CA GLU A 242 -7.45 19.36 -7.32
C GLU A 242 -7.84 17.89 -7.25
N ARG A 243 -9.07 17.58 -6.78
CA ARG A 243 -9.61 16.21 -6.81
C ARG A 243 -9.66 15.66 -8.23
N LYS A 244 -10.24 16.43 -9.15
CA LYS A 244 -10.36 16.03 -10.55
C LYS A 244 -8.99 15.81 -11.21
N ARG A 245 -8.03 16.69 -10.95
CA ARG A 245 -6.66 16.57 -11.46
C ARG A 245 -5.98 15.31 -10.91
N LEU A 246 -6.05 15.07 -9.61
CA LEU A 246 -5.44 13.91 -8.97
C LEU A 246 -6.07 12.60 -9.47
N LEU A 247 -7.39 12.53 -9.57
CA LEU A 247 -8.10 11.36 -10.13
C LEU A 247 -7.72 11.14 -11.60
N GLY A 248 -7.68 12.20 -12.40
CA GLY A 248 -7.27 12.13 -13.81
C GLY A 248 -5.85 11.58 -13.99
N MET A 249 -4.91 12.05 -13.15
CA MET A 249 -3.54 11.54 -13.11
C MET A 249 -3.51 10.05 -12.72
N ALA A 250 -4.20 9.67 -11.64
CA ALA A 250 -4.26 8.28 -11.18
C ALA A 250 -4.81 7.33 -12.26
N VAL A 251 -5.88 7.72 -12.95
CA VAL A 251 -6.46 6.96 -14.07
C VAL A 251 -5.49 6.87 -15.25
N SER A 252 -4.81 7.97 -15.57
CA SER A 252 -3.81 8.02 -16.65
C SER A 252 -2.64 7.07 -16.36
N ILE A 253 -2.13 7.08 -15.12
CA ILE A 253 -1.09 6.15 -14.66
C ILE A 253 -1.59 4.71 -14.76
N ALA A 254 -2.74 4.40 -14.16
CA ALA A 254 -3.28 3.05 -14.07
C ALA A 254 -3.47 2.38 -15.44
N LYS A 255 -3.85 3.15 -16.47
CA LYS A 255 -3.98 2.67 -17.87
C LYS A 255 -2.66 2.26 -18.51
N GLN A 256 -1.53 2.73 -18.01
CA GLN A 256 -0.19 2.44 -18.53
C GLN A 256 0.50 1.29 -17.77
N LEU A 257 -0.03 0.87 -16.62
CA LEU A 257 0.58 -0.17 -15.79
C LEU A 257 0.44 -1.55 -16.45
N GLY A 258 1.59 -2.19 -16.69
CA GLY A 258 1.72 -3.54 -17.23
C GLY A 258 2.00 -4.56 -16.15
N ASP A 259 2.82 -5.57 -16.46
CA ASP A 259 3.20 -6.66 -15.55
C ASP A 259 4.61 -6.52 -14.96
N ASP A 260 5.39 -5.53 -15.41
CA ASP A 260 6.73 -5.25 -14.89
C ASP A 260 6.65 -4.16 -13.82
N THR A 261 6.75 -4.57 -12.54
CA THR A 261 6.67 -3.67 -11.39
C THR A 261 7.72 -2.55 -11.45
N HIS A 262 8.97 -2.83 -11.84
CA HIS A 262 10.02 -1.81 -11.90
C HIS A 262 9.73 -0.76 -12.95
N ASN A 263 9.27 -1.19 -14.13
CA ASN A 263 8.86 -0.26 -15.18
C ASN A 263 7.60 0.52 -14.78
N ASN A 264 6.63 -0.12 -14.12
CA ASN A 264 5.42 0.52 -13.60
C ASN A 264 5.76 1.63 -12.59
N VAL A 265 6.67 1.37 -11.65
CA VAL A 265 7.15 2.39 -10.69
C VAL A 265 7.89 3.51 -11.41
N ARG A 266 8.73 3.17 -12.38
CA ARG A 266 9.45 4.16 -13.20
C ARG A 266 8.50 5.13 -13.92
N LEU A 267 7.48 4.58 -14.59
CA LEU A 267 6.48 5.37 -15.31
C LEU A 267 5.68 6.25 -14.36
N THR A 268 5.20 5.66 -13.25
CA THR A 268 4.46 6.37 -12.20
C THR A 268 5.27 7.55 -11.65
N LEU A 269 6.54 7.33 -11.30
CA LEU A 269 7.41 8.39 -10.80
C LEU A 269 7.58 9.51 -11.83
N GLY A 270 7.91 9.16 -13.08
CA GLY A 270 8.09 10.16 -14.14
C GLY A 270 6.84 11.03 -14.33
N GLN A 271 5.66 10.42 -14.35
CA GLN A 271 4.40 11.12 -14.51
C GLN A 271 4.06 12.00 -13.30
N VAL A 272 4.25 11.50 -12.08
CA VAL A 272 4.08 12.27 -10.84
C VAL A 272 4.95 13.52 -10.83
N LEU A 273 6.25 13.38 -11.15
CA LEU A 273 7.16 14.52 -11.15
C LEU A 273 6.85 15.53 -12.26
N GLN A 274 6.39 15.07 -13.42
CA GLN A 274 6.00 15.97 -14.52
C GLN A 274 4.71 16.73 -14.24
N GLU A 275 3.74 16.07 -13.61
CA GLU A 275 2.43 16.66 -13.40
C GLU A 275 2.35 17.50 -12.14
N LEU A 276 3.11 17.19 -11.08
CA LEU A 276 2.94 17.81 -9.77
C LEU A 276 4.00 18.86 -9.38
N ILE A 277 5.03 19.10 -10.20
CA ILE A 277 6.16 19.99 -9.87
C ILE A 277 6.35 21.11 -10.90
#